data_AF-A0A7V8XHX6-F1
#
_entry.id   AF-A0A7V8XHX6-F1
#
_cell.length_a   1.000
_cell.length_b   1.000
_cell.length_c   1.000
_cell.angle_alpha   90.00
_cell.angle_beta   90.00
_cell.angle_gamma   90.00
#
_symmetry.space_group_name_H-M   'P 1'
#
loop_
_entity.id
_entity.type
_entity.pdbx_description
1 polymer ?
#
loop_
_entity_poly.entity_id
_entity_poly.type
_entity_poly.pdbx_seq_one_letter_code
_entity_poly.pdbx_strand_id
1 'polypeptide(L)'
;MRRTALLAVLLLTGCGASETEPVPQARAAEPQQVELGWLESYPSTGERIRFAVDGLTVNAEGWSVEIRVTNATSSPFELGVNRAQLSFGLMLFTTGKLEELEQANRDGRLPPVRLAATMKPPPPDVLAPGATWDATLEGPGSLADGSYVRVAFGPLRAVGEPPEGMDSVLFWITDRSHRL
;
A
#
# COMPACT_ATOMS: atom_id res chain seq x y z
N MET A 1 68.91 50.28 -5.11
CA MET A 1 67.85 49.65 -5.94
C MET A 1 67.06 48.71 -5.03
N ARG A 2 65.79 49.01 -4.71
CA ARG A 2 64.57 48.27 -5.16
C ARG A 2 64.65 46.75 -4.86
N ARG A 3 63.71 46.03 -4.25
CA ARG A 3 62.36 46.26 -3.67
C ARG A 3 61.82 44.84 -3.34
N THR A 4 60.98 44.70 -2.31
CA THR A 4 59.82 43.77 -2.18
C THR A 4 59.98 42.25 -1.89
N ALA A 5 59.03 41.82 -1.04
CA ALA A 5 58.72 40.50 -0.46
C ALA A 5 57.93 39.54 -1.38
N LEU A 6 57.55 38.36 -0.83
CA LEU A 6 56.43 37.42 -1.10
C LEU A 6 56.93 35.96 -1.15
N LEU A 7 56.21 34.90 -0.78
CA LEU A 7 55.00 34.61 -0.01
C LEU A 7 54.93 33.06 0.03
N ALA A 8 54.46 32.48 1.12
CA ALA A 8 54.20 31.03 1.23
C ALA A 8 52.92 30.63 0.48
N VAL A 9 52.87 29.45 -0.14
CA VAL A 9 51.67 28.56 -0.17
C VAL A 9 52.12 27.11 -0.41
N LEU A 10 51.96 26.26 0.61
CA LEU A 10 51.93 24.80 0.50
C LEU A 10 50.49 24.39 0.18
N LEU A 11 50.21 23.96 -1.05
CA LEU A 11 48.92 23.35 -1.42
C LEU A 11 48.97 21.87 -1.08
N LEU A 12 48.50 21.51 0.12
CA LEU A 12 48.07 20.15 0.43
C LEU A 12 46.71 19.94 -0.23
N THR A 13 46.69 19.31 -1.40
CA THR A 13 45.45 18.79 -2.00
C THR A 13 44.99 17.59 -1.19
N GLY A 14 44.22 17.84 -0.13
CA GLY A 14 43.42 16.82 0.52
C GLY A 14 42.29 16.40 -0.41
N CYS A 15 42.41 15.24 -1.04
CA CYS A 15 41.26 14.54 -1.61
C CYS A 15 40.35 14.15 -0.46
N GLY A 16 39.33 14.96 -0.19
CA GLY A 16 38.22 14.60 0.67
C GLY A 16 37.46 13.44 0.01
N ALA A 17 37.87 12.21 0.31
CA ALA A 17 37.00 11.06 0.14
C ALA A 17 35.90 11.22 1.18
N SER A 18 34.77 11.77 0.77
CA SER A 18 33.54 11.68 1.55
C SER A 18 33.26 10.18 1.73
N GLU A 19 33.54 9.65 2.92
CA GLU A 19 33.04 8.36 3.35
C GLU A 19 31.53 8.40 3.17
N THR A 20 31.06 7.78 2.09
CA THR A 20 29.65 7.59 1.87
C THR A 20 29.21 6.60 2.93
N GLU A 21 28.52 7.08 3.96
CA GLU A 21 27.91 6.20 4.97
C GLU A 21 27.17 5.08 4.23
N PRO A 22 27.42 3.80 4.56
CA PRO A 22 26.72 2.70 3.93
C PRO A 22 25.22 2.92 4.12
N VAL A 23 24.48 3.05 3.02
CA VAL A 23 23.02 3.10 3.09
C VAL A 23 22.56 1.82 3.78
N PRO A 24 21.86 1.90 4.93
CA PRO A 24 21.39 0.72 5.64
C PRO A 24 20.55 -0.12 4.68
N GLN A 25 20.93 -1.37 4.46
CA GLN A 25 20.13 -2.26 3.62
C GLN A 25 18.81 -2.55 4.34
N ALA A 26 17.70 -2.39 3.64
CA ALA A 26 16.40 -2.77 4.16
C ALA A 26 16.41 -4.28 4.47
N ARG A 27 16.21 -4.63 5.75
CA ARG A 27 16.10 -6.01 6.19
C ARG A 27 14.73 -6.56 5.80
N ALA A 28 14.66 -7.86 5.47
CA ALA A 28 13.40 -8.56 5.30
C ALA A 28 12.72 -8.76 6.66
N ALA A 29 11.39 -8.57 6.71
CA ALA A 29 10.58 -8.92 7.86
C ALA A 29 10.68 -10.42 8.16
N GLU A 30 10.69 -10.77 9.44
CA GLU A 30 10.68 -12.16 9.87
C GLU A 30 9.34 -12.85 9.54
N PRO A 31 9.34 -14.18 9.31
CA PRO A 31 8.11 -14.92 9.12
C PRO A 31 7.14 -14.74 10.29
N GLN A 32 5.89 -14.41 9.98
CA GLN A 32 4.86 -14.17 10.98
C GLN A 32 3.47 -14.48 10.42
N GLN A 33 2.57 -14.91 11.29
CA GLN A 33 1.15 -15.06 11.00
C GLN A 33 0.38 -14.27 12.05
N VAL A 34 -0.50 -13.38 11.60
CA VAL A 34 -1.23 -12.46 12.47
C VAL A 34 -2.71 -12.41 12.08
N GLU A 35 -3.56 -12.55 13.09
CA GLU A 35 -4.99 -12.26 12.99
C GLU A 35 -5.19 -10.75 13.12
N LEU A 36 -5.83 -10.15 12.12
CA LEU A 36 -6.02 -8.71 12.03
C LEU A 36 -7.45 -8.31 12.41
N GLY A 37 -8.45 -9.02 11.91
CA GLY A 37 -9.87 -8.76 12.21
C GLY A 37 -10.32 -7.33 11.87
N TRP A 38 -9.73 -6.72 10.86
CA TRP A 38 -10.07 -5.37 10.44
C TRP A 38 -11.39 -5.38 9.68
N LEU A 39 -12.32 -4.52 10.05
CA LEU A 39 -13.54 -4.23 9.29
C LEU A 39 -13.67 -2.73 9.09
N GLU A 40 -13.74 -2.30 7.84
CA GLU A 40 -13.81 -0.91 7.40
C GLU A 40 -14.93 -0.72 6.39
N SER A 41 -15.34 0.52 6.15
CA SER A 41 -16.43 0.81 5.23
C SER A 41 -16.30 2.19 4.59
N TYR A 42 -16.75 2.28 3.34
CA TYR A 42 -16.82 3.52 2.60
C TYR A 42 -18.15 3.64 1.85
N PRO A 43 -18.85 4.80 1.92
CA PRO A 43 -18.65 5.85 2.93
C PRO A 43 -18.96 5.33 4.35
N SER A 44 -18.65 6.14 5.36
CA SER A 44 -18.83 5.77 6.78
C SER A 44 -20.30 5.68 7.20
N THR A 45 -21.21 6.31 6.45
CA THR A 45 -22.66 6.36 6.71
C THR A 45 -23.44 6.00 5.45
N GLY A 46 -24.73 5.66 5.58
CA GLY A 46 -25.56 5.27 4.42
C GLY A 46 -25.20 3.89 3.82
N GLU A 47 -25.50 3.74 2.54
CA GLU A 47 -25.06 2.61 1.70
C GLU A 47 -23.54 2.58 1.59
N ARG A 48 -22.93 1.39 1.63
CA ARG A 48 -21.46 1.30 1.71
C ARG A 48 -20.88 0.02 1.13
N ILE A 49 -19.65 0.10 0.67
CA ILE A 49 -18.79 -1.07 0.49
C ILE A 49 -18.09 -1.34 1.82
N ARG A 50 -18.04 -2.62 2.23
CA ARG A 50 -17.31 -3.05 3.42
C ARG A 50 -16.07 -3.82 3.01
N PHE A 51 -14.95 -3.50 3.64
CA PHE A 51 -13.65 -4.12 3.43
C PHE A 51 -13.25 -4.80 4.73
N ALA A 52 -13.03 -6.10 4.69
CA ALA A 52 -12.49 -6.85 5.80
C ALA A 52 -11.11 -7.42 5.47
N VAL A 53 -10.25 -7.46 6.47
CA VAL A 53 -8.96 -8.14 6.45
C VAL A 53 -8.91 -9.04 7.67
N ASP A 54 -8.98 -10.34 7.43
CA ASP A 54 -9.10 -11.33 8.49
C ASP A 54 -7.71 -11.64 9.08
N GLY A 55 -6.71 -11.95 8.23
CA GLY A 55 -5.34 -12.22 8.67
C GLY A 55 -4.27 -11.97 7.61
N LEU A 56 -3.01 -11.85 8.06
CA LEU A 56 -1.81 -11.67 7.23
C LEU A 56 -0.77 -12.75 7.59
N THR A 57 -0.21 -13.38 6.56
CA THR A 57 0.96 -14.26 6.68
C THR A 57 2.11 -13.67 5.88
N VAL A 58 3.28 -13.57 6.51
CA VAL A 58 4.55 -13.23 5.88
C VAL A 58 5.48 -14.41 6.07
N ASN A 59 6.16 -14.83 5.01
CA ASN A 59 7.17 -15.87 5.06
C ASN A 59 8.39 -15.48 4.21
N ALA A 60 9.39 -16.36 4.13
CA ALA A 60 10.62 -16.07 3.40
C ALA A 60 10.41 -15.90 1.89
N GLU A 61 9.34 -16.46 1.32
CA GLU A 61 9.07 -16.51 -0.11
C GLU A 61 8.08 -15.43 -0.56
N GLY A 62 7.25 -14.91 0.36
CA GLY A 62 6.21 -13.95 0.03
C GLY A 62 5.27 -13.65 1.19
N TRP A 63 4.07 -13.23 0.81
CA TRP A 63 3.01 -12.85 1.73
C TRP A 63 1.66 -13.36 1.22
N SER A 64 0.74 -13.57 2.15
CA SER A 64 -0.68 -13.78 1.86
C SER A 64 -1.56 -12.99 2.82
N VAL A 65 -2.71 -12.54 2.35
CA VAL A 65 -3.70 -11.83 3.17
C VAL A 65 -5.10 -12.32 2.82
N GLU A 66 -5.90 -12.56 3.85
CA GLU A 66 -7.29 -12.97 3.72
C GLU A 66 -8.19 -11.74 3.76
N ILE A 67 -9.01 -11.58 2.72
CA ILE A 67 -9.85 -10.40 2.54
C ILE A 67 -11.31 -10.76 2.28
N ARG A 68 -12.17 -9.79 2.58
CA ARG A 68 -13.58 -9.80 2.21
C ARG A 68 -14.01 -8.44 1.69
N VAL A 69 -14.66 -8.41 0.54
CA VAL A 69 -15.31 -7.20 -0.02
C VAL A 69 -16.80 -7.45 -0.11
N THR A 70 -17.60 -6.68 0.62
CA THR A 70 -19.07 -6.79 0.60
C THR A 70 -19.69 -5.54 0.04
N ASN A 71 -20.51 -5.70 -0.99
CA ASN A 71 -21.33 -4.62 -1.54
C ASN A 71 -22.61 -4.48 -0.72
N ALA A 72 -22.63 -3.60 0.28
CA ALA A 72 -23.83 -3.27 1.04
C ALA A 72 -24.50 -1.99 0.50
N THR A 73 -24.55 -1.87 -0.82
CA THR A 73 -25.24 -0.81 -1.57
C THR A 73 -26.32 -1.42 -2.46
N SER A 74 -27.14 -0.56 -3.07
CA SER A 74 -28.13 -0.92 -4.09
C SER A 74 -27.56 -0.93 -5.52
N SER A 75 -26.36 -0.38 -5.74
CA SER A 75 -25.69 -0.33 -7.05
C SER A 75 -24.68 -1.48 -7.23
N PRO A 76 -24.54 -2.07 -8.43
CA PRO A 76 -23.48 -3.05 -8.70
C PRO A 76 -22.11 -2.38 -8.83
N PHE A 77 -21.03 -3.12 -8.56
CA PHE A 77 -19.66 -2.65 -8.77
C PHE A 77 -18.84 -3.61 -9.62
N GLU A 78 -18.11 -3.12 -10.60
CA GLU A 78 -17.17 -3.92 -11.39
C GLU A 78 -15.83 -4.08 -10.66
N LEU A 79 -15.36 -5.33 -10.56
CA LEU A 79 -14.08 -5.72 -9.93
C LEU A 79 -13.20 -6.47 -10.96
N GLY A 80 -13.04 -5.95 -12.18
CA GLY A 80 -12.28 -6.72 -13.17
C GLY A 80 -12.19 -6.20 -14.59
N VAL A 81 -12.78 -5.03 -14.90
CA VAL A 81 -12.88 -4.50 -16.27
C VAL A 81 -11.51 -4.41 -16.97
N ASN A 82 -10.46 -4.14 -16.20
CA ASN A 82 -9.09 -4.23 -16.68
C ASN A 82 -8.20 -4.84 -15.60
N ARG A 83 -7.89 -6.14 -15.75
CA ARG A 83 -6.98 -6.85 -14.82
C ARG A 83 -5.60 -6.21 -14.70
N ALA A 84 -5.14 -5.46 -15.71
CA ALA A 84 -3.88 -4.71 -15.64
C ALA A 84 -3.95 -3.47 -14.75
N GLN A 85 -5.15 -3.04 -14.33
CA GLN A 85 -5.37 -1.92 -13.40
C GLN A 85 -5.75 -2.40 -12.00
N LEU A 86 -5.97 -3.71 -11.80
CA LEU A 86 -6.25 -4.24 -10.48
C LEU A 86 -5.06 -4.02 -9.56
N SER A 87 -5.36 -3.44 -8.41
CA SER A 87 -4.43 -2.99 -7.41
C SER A 87 -4.74 -3.60 -6.04
N PHE A 88 -5.20 -4.85 -6.06
CA PHE A 88 -5.36 -5.65 -4.86
C PHE A 88 -3.99 -6.13 -4.36
N GLY A 89 -3.65 -5.80 -3.13
CA GLY A 89 -2.37 -6.20 -2.55
C GLY A 89 -1.98 -5.38 -1.33
N LEU A 90 -0.68 -5.23 -1.11
CA LEU A 90 -0.13 -4.55 0.07
C LEU A 90 0.57 -3.25 -0.30
N MET A 91 0.47 -2.26 0.57
CA MET A 91 1.27 -1.05 0.53
C MET A 91 2.09 -0.94 1.81
N LEU A 92 3.37 -0.60 1.67
CA LEU A 92 4.31 -0.52 2.79
C LEU A 92 4.61 0.95 3.10
N PHE A 93 4.22 1.38 4.29
CA PHE A 93 4.43 2.75 4.78
C PHE A 93 5.56 2.79 5.81
N THR A 94 6.18 3.95 5.95
CA THR A 94 7.16 4.22 7.02
C THR A 94 6.51 4.50 8.37
N THR A 95 5.19 4.68 8.39
CA THR A 95 4.39 5.17 9.50
C THR A 95 3.03 4.48 9.54
N GLY A 96 2.51 4.26 10.74
CA GLY A 96 1.18 3.68 10.95
C GLY A 96 0.07 4.71 11.06
N LYS A 97 0.40 6.01 11.04
CA LYS A 97 -0.59 7.10 11.27
C LYS A 97 -1.46 7.36 10.05
N LEU A 98 -2.76 7.50 10.27
CA LEU A 98 -3.74 7.72 9.21
C LEU A 98 -3.56 9.10 8.55
N GLU A 99 -3.26 10.13 9.33
CA GLU A 99 -3.13 11.50 8.84
C GLU A 99 -1.96 11.64 7.86
N GLU A 100 -0.88 10.89 8.09
CA GLU A 100 0.29 10.84 7.20
C GLU A 100 -0.02 10.09 5.90
N LEU A 101 -0.88 9.05 5.94
CA LEU A 101 -1.41 8.39 4.74
C LEU A 101 -2.26 9.35 3.90
N GLU A 102 -3.23 10.01 4.52
CA GLU A 102 -4.12 10.95 3.82
C GLU A 102 -3.32 12.09 3.18
N GLN A 103 -2.31 12.59 3.88
CA GLN A 103 -1.41 13.60 3.33
C GLN A 103 -0.60 13.06 2.14
N ALA A 104 -0.05 11.84 2.24
CA ALA A 104 0.66 11.22 1.12
C ALA A 104 -0.26 11.00 -0.09
N ASN A 105 -1.54 10.68 0.12
CA ASN A 105 -2.53 10.55 -0.95
C ASN A 105 -2.79 11.89 -1.65
N ARG A 106 -3.07 12.96 -0.88
CA ARG A 106 -3.27 14.31 -1.42
C ARG A 106 -2.06 14.80 -2.23
N ASP A 107 -0.86 14.42 -1.80
CA ASP A 107 0.38 14.85 -2.44
C ASP A 107 0.81 13.92 -3.60
N GLY A 108 0.08 12.84 -3.89
CA GLY A 108 0.45 11.86 -4.93
C GLY A 108 1.73 11.09 -4.60
N ARG A 109 2.05 10.92 -3.32
CA ARG A 109 3.27 10.28 -2.80
C ARG A 109 3.01 8.92 -2.15
N LEU A 110 1.88 8.29 -2.48
CA LEU A 110 1.60 6.94 -2.02
C LEU A 110 2.68 5.96 -2.52
N PRO A 111 3.15 5.02 -1.67
CA PRO A 111 4.04 3.97 -2.14
C PRO A 111 3.32 3.10 -3.19
N PRO A 112 4.05 2.44 -4.10
CA PRO A 112 3.42 1.54 -5.05
C PRO A 112 2.75 0.37 -4.34
N VAL A 113 1.65 -0.12 -4.92
CA VAL A 113 1.02 -1.37 -4.46
C VAL A 113 1.90 -2.55 -4.85
N ARG A 114 2.23 -3.39 -3.88
CA ARG A 114 2.74 -4.74 -4.13
C ARG A 114 1.56 -5.62 -4.49
N LEU A 115 1.34 -5.77 -5.78
CA LEU A 115 0.20 -6.50 -6.33
C LEU A 115 0.20 -7.96 -5.90
N ALA A 116 -0.98 -8.48 -5.60
CA ALA A 116 -1.20 -9.91 -5.48
C ALA A 116 -0.90 -10.56 -6.84
N ALA A 117 0.04 -11.51 -6.86
CA ALA A 117 0.28 -12.35 -8.02
C ALA A 117 -0.86 -13.35 -8.23
N THR A 118 -1.58 -13.71 -7.16
CA THR A 118 -2.72 -14.63 -7.24
C THR A 118 -3.82 -14.22 -6.28
N MET A 119 -5.07 -14.43 -6.69
CA MET A 119 -6.28 -14.16 -5.92
C MET A 119 -7.19 -15.38 -6.03
N LYS A 120 -7.54 -15.99 -4.89
CA LYS A 120 -8.32 -17.24 -4.84
C LYS A 120 -9.52 -17.10 -3.91
N PRO A 121 -10.75 -17.26 -4.40
CA PRO A 121 -11.15 -17.24 -5.82
C PRO A 121 -10.80 -15.91 -6.52
N PRO A 122 -10.75 -15.88 -7.86
CA PRO A 122 -10.60 -14.62 -8.59
C PRO A 122 -11.77 -13.67 -8.29
N PRO A 123 -11.58 -12.34 -8.43
CA PRO A 123 -12.67 -11.41 -8.26
C PRO A 123 -13.77 -11.65 -9.31
N PRO A 124 -15.05 -11.49 -8.93
CA PRO A 124 -16.13 -11.50 -9.91
C PRO A 124 -16.03 -10.27 -10.81
N ASP A 125 -16.47 -10.38 -12.06
CA ASP A 125 -16.50 -9.21 -12.96
C ASP A 125 -17.40 -8.11 -12.40
N VAL A 126 -18.52 -8.51 -11.77
CA VAL A 126 -19.48 -7.64 -11.09
C VAL A 126 -19.79 -8.18 -9.70
N LEU A 127 -19.60 -7.34 -8.68
CA LEU A 127 -20.07 -7.55 -7.32
C LEU A 127 -21.48 -6.95 -7.18
N ALA A 128 -22.48 -7.83 -7.28
CA ALA A 128 -23.89 -7.46 -7.21
C ALA A 128 -24.28 -6.84 -5.84
N PRO A 129 -25.39 -6.09 -5.77
CA PRO A 129 -25.96 -5.63 -4.50
C PRO A 129 -26.13 -6.76 -3.49
N GLY A 130 -25.64 -6.56 -2.27
CA GLY A 130 -25.65 -7.54 -1.18
C GLY A 130 -24.63 -8.67 -1.31
N ALA A 131 -23.89 -8.76 -2.41
CA ALA A 131 -22.92 -9.83 -2.63
C ALA A 131 -21.59 -9.59 -1.89
N THR A 132 -20.91 -10.70 -1.62
CA THR A 132 -19.60 -10.71 -0.97
C THR A 132 -18.61 -11.48 -1.83
N TRP A 133 -17.40 -10.93 -1.98
CA TRP A 133 -16.24 -11.62 -2.50
C TRP A 133 -15.23 -11.84 -1.37
N ASP A 134 -15.06 -13.11 -1.02
CA ASP A 134 -14.05 -13.58 -0.07
C ASP A 134 -12.87 -14.14 -0.87
N ALA A 135 -11.64 -13.74 -0.54
CA ALA A 135 -10.45 -14.23 -1.23
C ALA A 135 -9.19 -14.21 -0.38
N THR A 136 -8.26 -15.11 -0.72
CA THR A 136 -6.86 -15.02 -0.32
C THR A 136 -6.07 -14.36 -1.43
N LEU A 137 -5.38 -13.27 -1.10
CA LEU A 137 -4.41 -12.60 -1.96
C LEU A 137 -3.02 -13.12 -1.63
N GLU A 138 -2.23 -13.47 -2.64
CA GLU A 138 -0.86 -13.98 -2.47
C GLU A 138 0.09 -13.20 -3.37
N GLY A 139 1.27 -12.84 -2.86
CA GLY A 139 2.30 -12.16 -3.63
C GLY A 139 3.72 -12.58 -3.23
N PRO A 140 4.66 -12.63 -4.18
CA PRO A 140 6.03 -13.05 -3.90
C PRO A 140 6.88 -11.93 -3.28
N GLY A 141 7.99 -12.37 -2.70
CA GLY A 141 9.08 -11.51 -2.25
C GLY A 141 8.90 -11.01 -0.83
N SER A 142 10.04 -10.74 -0.18
CA SER A 142 10.08 -10.25 1.19
C SER A 142 9.45 -8.86 1.33
N LEU A 143 8.85 -8.62 2.49
CA LEU A 143 8.40 -7.30 2.93
C LEU A 143 9.49 -6.65 3.79
N ALA A 144 9.55 -5.32 3.80
CA ALA A 144 10.56 -4.60 4.57
C ALA A 144 10.25 -4.63 6.07
N ASP A 145 11.21 -5.04 6.88
CA ASP A 145 11.14 -5.04 8.34
C ASP A 145 10.84 -3.63 8.89
N GLY A 146 10.00 -3.54 9.91
CA GLY A 146 9.60 -2.28 10.54
C GLY A 146 8.65 -1.39 9.72
N SER A 147 8.25 -1.81 8.51
CA SER A 147 7.24 -1.12 7.72
C SER A 147 5.82 -1.35 8.26
N TYR A 148 4.92 -0.42 7.97
CA TYR A 148 3.51 -0.51 8.29
C TYR A 148 2.74 -0.96 7.05
N VAL A 149 2.25 -2.20 7.10
CA VAL A 149 1.46 -2.81 6.04
C VAL A 149 0.03 -2.31 6.10
N ARG A 150 -0.48 -1.86 4.95
CA ARG A 150 -1.90 -1.59 4.70
C ARG A 150 -2.35 -2.40 3.49
N VAL A 151 -3.63 -2.79 3.47
CA VAL A 151 -4.21 -3.54 2.36
C VAL A 151 -4.86 -2.56 1.39
N ALA A 152 -4.56 -2.71 0.10
CA ALA A 152 -5.15 -1.94 -0.98
C ALA A 152 -6.21 -2.78 -1.69
N PHE A 153 -7.35 -2.15 -2.00
CA PHE A 153 -8.49 -2.73 -2.68
C PHE A 153 -8.88 -1.88 -3.89
N GLY A 154 -9.10 -2.55 -5.03
CA GLY A 154 -9.70 -1.94 -6.20
C GLY A 154 -8.75 -1.74 -7.38
N PRO A 155 -9.15 -0.90 -8.36
CA PRO A 155 -10.36 -0.07 -8.33
C PRO A 155 -11.65 -0.89 -8.38
N LEU A 156 -12.69 -0.40 -7.72
CA LEU A 156 -14.09 -0.82 -7.86
C LEU A 156 -14.83 0.27 -8.61
N ARG A 157 -15.61 -0.07 -9.65
CA ARG A 157 -16.34 0.92 -10.45
C ARG A 157 -17.84 0.73 -10.32
N ALA A 158 -18.57 1.77 -9.93
CA ALA A 158 -20.03 1.71 -9.89
C ALA A 158 -20.59 1.49 -11.30
N VAL A 159 -21.54 0.57 -11.42
CA VAL A 159 -22.32 0.35 -12.65
C VAL A 159 -23.52 1.30 -12.62
N GLY A 160 -23.48 2.34 -13.45
CA GLY A 160 -24.51 3.38 -13.48
C GLY A 160 -24.23 4.49 -12.45
N GLU A 161 -25.28 4.98 -11.80
CA GLU A 161 -25.17 6.03 -10.79
C GLU A 161 -24.70 5.43 -9.45
N PRO A 162 -23.59 5.94 -8.86
CA PRO A 162 -23.17 5.49 -7.54
C PRO A 162 -24.17 5.96 -6.47
N PRO A 163 -24.26 5.26 -5.33
CA PRO A 163 -25.02 5.75 -4.19
C PRO A 163 -24.58 7.14 -3.73
N GLU A 164 -25.48 7.88 -3.10
CA GLU A 164 -25.18 9.22 -2.57
C GLU A 164 -23.95 9.19 -1.64
N GLY A 165 -23.00 10.11 -1.89
CA GLY A 165 -21.77 10.21 -1.11
C GLY A 165 -20.69 9.19 -1.46
N MET A 166 -20.84 8.44 -2.56
CA MET A 166 -19.85 7.48 -3.04
C MET A 166 -19.28 7.91 -4.39
N ASP A 167 -17.95 7.81 -4.52
CA ASP A 167 -17.29 8.01 -5.81
C ASP A 167 -17.63 6.90 -6.83
N SER A 168 -17.70 7.26 -8.11
CA SER A 168 -17.97 6.30 -9.20
C SER A 168 -16.82 5.30 -9.42
N VAL A 169 -15.61 5.65 -8.96
CA VAL A 169 -14.44 4.78 -8.93
C VAL A 169 -13.84 4.84 -7.53
N LEU A 170 -13.82 3.70 -6.85
CA LEU A 170 -13.34 3.56 -5.50
C LEU A 170 -12.03 2.79 -5.48
N PHE A 171 -11.01 3.39 -4.89
CA PHE A 171 -9.78 2.72 -4.47
C PHE A 171 -9.66 2.88 -2.97
N TRP A 172 -9.62 1.77 -2.23
CA TRP A 172 -9.57 1.79 -0.78
C TRP A 172 -8.22 1.31 -0.27
N ILE A 173 -7.62 2.06 0.65
CA ILE A 173 -6.46 1.64 1.43
C ILE A 173 -6.94 1.55 2.86
N THR A 174 -6.64 0.46 3.56
CA THR A 174 -7.11 0.32 4.94
C THR A 174 -6.65 1.47 5.81
N ASP A 175 -7.53 1.98 6.67
CA ASP A 175 -7.22 2.97 7.71
C ASP A 175 -6.37 2.37 8.83
N ARG A 176 -6.50 1.06 9.06
CA ARG A 176 -5.64 0.29 9.96
C ARG A 176 -4.36 -0.17 9.26
N SER A 177 -3.34 -0.44 10.07
CA SER A 177 -2.06 -0.99 9.62
C SER A 177 -1.48 -1.97 10.62
N HIS A 178 -0.61 -2.86 10.14
CA HIS A 178 0.18 -3.79 10.96
C HIS A 178 1.65 -3.48 10.79
N ARG A 179 2.41 -3.45 11.89
CA ARG A 179 3.86 -3.22 11.84
C ARG A 179 4.56 -4.56 11.71
N LEU A 180 5.39 -4.69 10.67
CA LEU A 180 6.23 -5.87 10.44
C LEU A 180 7.45 -5.91 11.36
#